data_AF-A0A957ESJ6-F1
#
_entry.id   AF-A0A957ESJ6-F1
#
_cell.length_a   1.000
_cell.length_b   1.000
_cell.length_c   1.000
_cell.angle_alpha   90.00
_cell.angle_beta   90.00
_cell.angle_gamma   90.00
#
_symmetry.space_group_name_H-M   'P 1'
#
loop_
_entity.id
_entity.type
_entity.pdbx_description
1 polymer ?
#
loop_
_entity_poly.entity_id
_entity_poly.type
_entity_poly.pdbx_seq_one_letter_code
_entity_poly.pdbx_strand_id
1 'polypeptide(L)'
;MELTFKAWLLKQMERQDAIGKLAQIMTKLEPAYVPRRNNDEHKKWADIITRHGELVHVLAFNQAWREYQTAKEATSAAAPA
;
A
#
# COMPACT_ATOMS: atom_id res chain seq x y z
N MET A 1 3.40 -2.98 17.67
CA MET A 1 4.07 -2.66 16.38
C MET A 1 3.00 -2.23 15.41
N GLU A 2 3.02 -0.99 14.94
CA GLU A 2 2.02 -0.53 13.97
C GLU A 2 2.29 -1.19 12.61
N LEU A 3 1.33 -1.95 12.09
CA LEU A 3 1.39 -2.47 10.73
C LEU A 3 1.26 -1.28 9.78
N THR A 4 2.32 -0.95 9.03
CA THR A 4 2.29 0.08 7.98
C THR A 4 1.88 -0.55 6.65
N PHE A 5 1.27 0.24 5.77
CA PHE A 5 0.86 -0.22 4.44
C PHE A 5 2.06 -0.73 3.66
N LYS A 6 3.21 -0.06 3.77
CA LYS A 6 4.46 -0.50 3.14
C LYS A 6 4.88 -1.90 3.61
N ALA A 7 4.90 -2.13 4.93
CA ALA A 7 5.29 -3.42 5.48
C ALA A 7 4.31 -4.53 5.08
N TRP A 8 3.01 -4.23 5.04
CA TRP A 8 2.00 -5.17 4.57
C TRP A 8 2.15 -5.46 3.07
N LEU A 9 2.34 -4.43 2.25
CA LEU A 9 2.48 -4.53 0.79
C LEU A 9 3.72 -5.33 0.38
N LEU A 10 4.84 -5.18 1.11
CA LEU A 10 6.05 -5.99 0.88
C LEU A 10 5.78 -7.49 1.02
N LYS A 11 4.91 -7.90 1.95
CA LYS A 11 4.50 -9.31 2.10
C LYS A 11 3.63 -9.81 0.95
N GLN A 12 3.04 -8.90 0.16
CA GLN A 12 2.20 -9.25 -0.98
C GLN A 12 2.99 -9.34 -2.30
N MET A 13 4.30 -9.08 -2.31
CA MET A 13 5.11 -9.07 -3.55
C MET A 13 5.19 -10.42 -4.28
N GLU A 14 4.95 -11.52 -3.55
CA GLU A 14 4.96 -12.88 -4.11
C GLU A 14 3.63 -13.26 -4.77
N ARG A 15 2.60 -12.43 -4.62
CA ARG A 15 1.30 -12.66 -5.26
C ARG A 15 1.40 -12.49 -6.79
N GLN A 16 0.74 -13.36 -7.53
CA GLN A 16 0.68 -13.30 -9.00
C GLN A 16 -0.48 -12.45 -9.53
N ASP A 17 -1.34 -11.96 -8.64
CA ASP A 17 -2.46 -11.09 -8.97
C ASP A 17 -2.07 -9.60 -9.05
N ALA A 18 -3.06 -8.76 -9.35
CA ALA A 18 -2.87 -7.32 -9.55
C ALA A 18 -2.26 -6.63 -8.32
N ILE A 19 -2.50 -7.13 -7.11
CA ILE A 19 -1.94 -6.57 -5.87
C ILE A 19 -0.44 -6.88 -5.77
N GLY A 20 -0.03 -8.10 -6.14
CA GLY A 20 1.40 -8.45 -6.15
C GLY A 20 2.19 -7.68 -7.20
N LYS A 21 1.61 -7.50 -8.40
CA LYS A 21 2.20 -6.61 -9.42
C LYS A 21 2.29 -5.18 -8.93
N LEU A 22 1.23 -4.67 -8.30
CA LEU A 22 1.22 -3.34 -7.69
C LEU A 22 2.32 -3.22 -6.63
N ALA A 23 2.49 -4.20 -5.74
CA ALA A 23 3.52 -4.21 -4.71
C ALA A 23 4.95 -4.08 -5.29
N GLN A 24 5.23 -4.80 -6.38
CA GLN A 24 6.51 -4.72 -7.09
C GLN A 24 6.74 -3.38 -7.79
N ILE A 25 5.69 -2.77 -8.33
CA ILE A 25 5.78 -1.46 -8.99
C ILE A 25 5.95 -0.35 -7.94
N MET A 26 5.15 -0.38 -6.88
CA MET A 26 5.16 0.64 -5.83
C MET A 26 6.49 0.68 -5.07
N THR A 27 7.13 -0.46 -4.84
CA THR A 27 8.48 -0.53 -4.23
C THR A 27 9.56 0.14 -5.09
N LYS A 28 9.37 0.18 -6.41
CA LYS A 28 10.28 0.88 -7.34
C LYS A 28 9.97 2.37 -7.48
N LEU A 29 8.71 2.77 -7.33
CA LEU A 29 8.27 4.16 -7.50
C LEU A 29 8.44 4.99 -6.21
N GLU A 30 8.34 4.38 -5.03
CA GLU A 30 8.46 5.10 -3.75
C GLU A 30 9.76 5.90 -3.59
N PRO A 31 10.96 5.38 -3.94
CA PRO A 31 12.21 6.11 -3.75
C PRO A 31 12.30 7.37 -4.60
N ALA A 32 11.59 7.40 -5.74
CA ALA A 32 11.52 8.55 -6.63
C ALA A 32 10.52 9.62 -6.15
N TYR A 33 9.71 9.31 -5.14
CA TYR A 33 8.67 10.21 -4.65
C TYR A 33 9.17 11.08 -3.50
N VAL A 34 9.21 12.40 -3.74
CA VAL A 34 9.47 13.40 -2.71
C VAL A 34 8.13 13.99 -2.24
N PRO A 35 7.67 13.69 -1.00
CA PRO A 35 6.44 14.27 -0.48
C PRO A 35 6.60 15.78 -0.33
N ARG A 36 5.67 16.56 -0.91
CA ARG A 36 5.67 18.03 -0.79
C ARG A 36 5.13 18.55 0.55
N ARG A 37 4.53 17.69 1.40
CA ARG A 37 3.98 18.04 2.73
C ARG A 37 3.84 16.79 3.60
N ASN A 38 3.57 16.98 4.90
CA ASN A 38 3.22 15.92 5.86
C ASN A 38 1.96 15.19 5.33
N ASN A 39 2.16 14.15 4.51
CA ASN A 39 1.10 13.42 3.85
C ASN A 39 0.85 12.15 4.64
N ASP A 40 -0.42 11.89 4.95
CA ASP A 40 -0.88 10.60 5.45
C ASP A 40 -0.39 9.48 4.53
N GLU A 41 -0.10 8.31 5.09
CA GLU A 41 0.42 7.17 4.33
C GLU A 41 -0.45 6.85 3.10
N HIS A 42 -1.78 6.89 3.25
CA HIS A 42 -2.73 6.73 2.15
C HIS A 42 -2.53 7.78 1.05
N LYS A 43 -2.43 9.06 1.43
CA LYS A 43 -2.28 10.17 0.47
C LYS A 43 -0.95 10.11 -0.28
N LYS A 44 0.13 9.74 0.41
CA LYS A 44 1.45 9.51 -0.22
C LYS A 44 1.32 8.46 -1.32
N TRP A 45 0.74 7.31 -1.01
CA TRP A 45 0.62 6.22 -1.99
C TRP A 45 -0.36 6.53 -3.11
N ALA A 46 -1.50 7.15 -2.80
CA ALA A 46 -2.46 7.60 -3.81
C ALA A 46 -1.84 8.62 -4.79
N ASP A 47 -1.04 9.57 -4.30
CA ASP A 47 -0.37 10.56 -5.16
C ASP A 47 0.71 9.90 -6.05
N ILE A 48 1.44 8.90 -5.55
CA ILE A 48 2.39 8.12 -6.36
C ILE A 48 1.67 7.41 -7.51
N ILE A 49 0.57 6.72 -7.21
CA ILE A 49 -0.15 5.91 -8.21
C ILE A 49 -0.88 6.78 -9.20
N THR A 50 -1.46 7.90 -8.77
CA THR A 50 -2.15 8.83 -9.68
C THR A 50 -1.19 9.58 -10.61
N ARG A 51 0.07 9.81 -10.18
CA ARG A 51 1.08 10.50 -11.01
C ARG A 51 1.92 9.58 -11.88
N HIS A 52 2.22 8.37 -11.42
CA HIS A 52 3.17 7.47 -12.07
C HIS A 52 2.58 6.10 -12.42
N GLY A 53 1.36 5.81 -11.97
CA GLY A 53 0.65 4.56 -12.26
C GLY A 53 -0.33 4.69 -13.41
N GLU A 54 -0.84 3.54 -13.86
CA GLU A 54 -1.93 3.45 -14.82
C GLU A 54 -3.26 3.25 -14.09
N LEU A 55 -4.39 3.44 -14.77
CA LEU A 55 -5.73 3.24 -14.20
C LEU A 55 -5.91 1.86 -13.54
N VAL A 56 -5.28 0.82 -14.10
CA VAL A 56 -5.29 -0.53 -13.54
C VAL A 56 -4.61 -0.61 -12.16
N HIS A 57 -3.60 0.22 -11.90
CA HIS A 57 -2.92 0.29 -10.60
C HIS A 57 -3.77 1.02 -9.55
N VAL A 58 -4.61 1.98 -9.95
CA VAL A 58 -5.54 2.67 -9.04
C VAL A 58 -6.57 1.69 -8.47
N LEU A 59 -7.15 0.84 -9.32
CA LEU A 59 -8.10 -0.19 -8.89
C LEU A 59 -7.45 -1.21 -7.96
N ALA A 60 -6.26 -1.72 -8.34
CA ALA A 60 -5.49 -2.64 -7.51
C ALA A 60 -5.13 -2.03 -6.15
N PHE A 61 -4.81 -0.73 -6.11
CA PHE A 61 -4.48 -0.03 -4.87
C PHE A 61 -5.68 0.12 -3.94
N ASN A 62 -6.84 0.52 -4.46
CA ASN A 62 -8.05 0.62 -3.64
C ASN A 62 -8.42 -0.72 -3.01
N GLN A 63 -8.24 -1.82 -3.76
CA GLN A 63 -8.44 -3.16 -3.23
C GLN A 63 -7.39 -3.52 -2.16
N ALA A 64 -6.10 -3.32 -2.47
CA ALA A 64 -4.99 -3.57 -1.54
C ALA A 64 -5.13 -2.77 -0.24
N TRP A 65 -5.58 -1.52 -0.33
CA TRP A 65 -5.78 -0.65 0.82
C TRP A 65 -6.89 -1.15 1.76
N ARG A 66 -8.00 -1.65 1.21
CA ARG A 66 -9.06 -2.29 2.00
C ARG A 66 -8.55 -3.55 2.71
N GLU A 67 -7.85 -4.43 1.99
CA GLU A 67 -7.27 -5.65 2.57
C GLU A 67 -6.27 -5.32 3.70
N TYR A 68 -5.45 -4.28 3.52
CA TYR A 68 -4.56 -3.78 4.55
C TYR A 68 -5.32 -3.25 5.77
N GLN A 69 -6.38 -2.46 5.59
CA GLN A 69 -7.18 -1.94 6.71
C GLN A 69 -7.76 -3.09 7.53
N THR A 70 -8.36 -4.09 6.87
CA THR A 70 -8.85 -5.30 7.54
C THR A 70 -7.74 -6.05 8.27
N ALA A 71 -6.56 -6.19 7.67
CA ALA A 71 -5.40 -6.84 8.31
C ALA A 71 -4.85 -6.04 9.50
N LYS A 72 -4.88 -4.71 9.42
CA LYS A 72 -4.46 -3.80 10.51
C LYS A 72 -5.44 -3.88 11.67
N GLU A 73 -6.75 -3.89 11.40
CA GLU A 73 -7.80 -4.09 12.40
C GLU A 73 -7.70 -5.49 13.03
N ALA A 74 -7.49 -6.54 12.25
CA ALA A 74 -7.30 -7.90 12.77
C ALA A 74 -6.04 -8.02 13.64
N THR A 75 -4.94 -7.36 13.25
CA THR A 75 -3.71 -7.28 14.08
C THR A 75 -3.95 -6.49 15.37
N SER A 76 -4.79 -5.45 15.31
CA SER A 76 -5.17 -4.67 16.50
C SER A 76 -6.13 -5.42 17.42
N ALA A 77 -7.00 -6.27 16.87
CA ALA A 77 -7.96 -7.08 17.61
C ALA A 77 -7.32 -8.37 18.20
N ALA A 78 -6.23 -8.86 17.61
CA ALA A 78 -5.50 -10.04 18.08
C ALA A 78 -4.46 -9.75 19.17
N ALA A 79 -4.36 -8.51 19.67
CA ALA A 79 -3.55 -8.19 20.85
C ALA A 79 -4.38 -8.50 22.12
N PRO A 80 -4.06 -9.56 22.88
CA PRO A 80 -4.76 -9.83 24.13
C PRO A 80 -4.45 -8.69 25.13
N ALA A 81 -5.50 -8.17 25.75
CA ALA A 81 -5.44 -7.27 26.90
C ALA A 81 -4.94 -7.99 28.16
#